data_AF-A0A938KF53-F1
#
_entry.id   AF-A0A938KF53-F1
#
_cell.length_a   1.000
_cell.length_b   1.000
_cell.length_c   1.000
_cell.angle_alpha   90.00
_cell.angle_beta   90.00
_cell.angle_gamma   90.00
#
_symmetry.space_group_name_H-M   'P 1'
#
loop_
_entity.id
_entity.type
_entity.pdbx_description
1 polymer ?
#
loop_
_entity_poly.entity_id
_entity_poly.type
_entity_poly.pdbx_seq_one_letter_code
_entity_poly.pdbx_strand_id
1 'polypeptide(L)'
;MNKKKSTAKKPSAHPPARSKSVGAATAASILGVRKPTSAYAPNGQVRIKPEWSKFYKNLLDLRERLLDQMTGLAKESAEEIPGYSLHMADSGTDNFDRDFALSLLSSDQDAIYEIEEALRRIEKNTYGICELTGKQIPKARLEAIPWTRFTVEAQAQLEREGALRQKRLGSLGSVDNAGASEAEDDEEAEERTTKEKE
;
A
#
# COMPACT_ATOMS: atom_id res chain seq x y z
N MET A 1 88.62 15.46 -29.71
CA MET A 1 88.37 16.91 -29.62
C MET A 1 86.92 17.24 -30.03
N ASN A 2 86.22 17.97 -29.17
CA ASN A 2 85.34 19.13 -29.45
C ASN A 2 84.16 18.94 -30.43
N LYS A 3 82.90 19.29 -30.15
CA LYS A 3 82.27 20.18 -29.15
C LYS A 3 80.78 19.83 -29.11
N LYS A 4 80.22 19.63 -27.90
CA LYS A 4 78.76 19.58 -27.67
C LYS A 4 78.18 20.96 -28.02
N LYS A 5 77.18 21.02 -28.91
CA LYS A 5 76.40 22.24 -29.18
C LYS A 5 75.02 22.04 -28.56
N SER A 6 74.80 22.72 -27.44
CA SER A 6 73.51 22.81 -26.74
C SER A 6 72.57 23.73 -27.52
N THR A 7 71.39 23.23 -27.88
CA THR A 7 70.29 24.04 -28.40
C THR A 7 69.36 24.41 -27.24
N ALA A 8 69.30 25.70 -26.91
CA ALA A 8 68.42 26.26 -25.89
C ALA A 8 66.94 26.11 -26.31
N LYS A 9 66.14 25.49 -25.44
CA LYS A 9 64.70 25.26 -25.62
C LYS A 9 63.95 26.48 -25.08
N LYS A 10 63.18 27.14 -25.95
CA LYS A 10 62.26 28.26 -25.68
C LYS A 10 61.19 27.83 -24.65
N PRO A 11 60.91 28.56 -23.56
CA PRO A 11 59.79 28.21 -22.68
C PRO A 11 58.46 28.60 -23.33
N SER A 12 57.56 27.63 -23.51
CA SER A 12 56.18 27.83 -23.92
C SER A 12 55.37 28.35 -22.73
N ALA A 13 54.78 29.54 -22.87
CA ALA A 13 53.83 30.08 -21.90
C ALA A 13 52.57 29.20 -21.85
N HIS A 14 52.21 28.71 -20.66
CA HIS A 14 50.91 28.08 -20.42
C HIS A 14 49.82 29.16 -20.29
N PRO A 15 48.61 28.95 -20.84
CA PRO A 15 47.50 29.89 -20.67
C PRO A 15 47.00 29.89 -19.22
N PRO A 16 46.45 31.00 -18.70
CA PRO A 16 46.00 31.08 -17.32
C PRO A 16 44.83 30.13 -17.08
N ALA A 17 44.94 29.32 -16.03
CA ALA A 17 43.91 28.40 -15.58
C ALA A 17 42.63 29.18 -15.26
N ARG A 18 41.54 28.86 -15.96
CA ARG A 18 40.19 29.38 -15.68
C ARG A 18 39.79 28.94 -14.27
N SER A 19 39.64 29.89 -13.35
CA SER A 19 39.09 29.61 -12.03
C SER A 19 37.65 29.10 -12.20
N LYS A 20 37.42 27.85 -11.83
CA LYS A 20 36.05 27.35 -11.66
C LYS A 20 35.52 28.04 -10.41
N SER A 21 34.55 28.93 -10.57
CA SER A 21 33.79 29.47 -9.44
C SER A 21 33.22 28.28 -8.68
N VAL A 22 33.72 28.03 -7.48
CA VAL A 22 33.15 27.06 -6.57
C VAL A 22 31.75 27.57 -6.22
N GLY A 23 30.72 26.93 -6.76
CA GLY A 23 29.35 27.23 -6.37
C GLY A 23 29.21 27.04 -4.86
N ALA A 24 28.53 27.96 -4.19
CA ALA A 24 28.32 27.89 -2.75
C ALA A 24 27.75 26.52 -2.37
N ALA A 25 28.48 25.76 -1.54
CA ALA A 25 28.01 24.49 -1.03
C ALA A 25 26.78 24.77 -0.16
N THR A 26 25.61 24.33 -0.62
CA THR A 26 24.39 24.39 0.19
C THR A 26 24.61 23.66 1.51
N ALA A 27 24.11 24.21 2.62
CA ALA A 27 24.31 23.64 3.97
C ALA A 27 23.95 22.14 4.05
N ALA A 28 22.97 21.67 3.27
CA ALA A 28 22.61 20.26 3.14
C ALA A 28 23.74 19.36 2.60
N SER A 29 24.60 19.88 1.72
CA SER A 29 25.76 19.18 1.16
C SER A 29 26.92 19.08 2.15
N ILE A 30 27.09 20.09 3.01
CA ILE A 30 28.09 20.09 4.08
C ILE A 30 27.67 19.12 5.20
N LEU A 31 26.38 19.09 5.53
CA LEU A 31 25.81 18.23 6.57
C LEU A 31 25.56 16.79 6.11
N GLY A 32 26.01 16.39 4.92
CA GLY A 32 25.89 15.01 4.42
C GLY A 32 24.44 14.54 4.19
N VAL A 33 23.47 15.45 4.17
CA VAL A 33 22.06 15.10 3.98
C VAL A 33 21.83 14.84 2.49
N ARG A 34 21.71 13.55 2.13
CA ARG A 34 21.31 13.15 0.78
C ARG A 34 19.90 13.68 0.51
N LYS A 35 19.74 14.50 -0.52
CA LYS A 35 18.43 15.00 -0.96
C LYS A 35 17.52 13.78 -1.21
N PRO A 36 16.37 13.65 -0.54
CA PRO A 36 15.48 12.54 -0.81
C PRO A 36 15.04 12.65 -2.27
N THR A 37 15.14 11.55 -3.02
CA THR A 37 14.53 11.44 -4.34
C THR A 37 13.02 11.43 -4.15
N SER A 38 12.42 12.61 -4.01
CA SER A 38 10.98 12.74 -3.91
C SER A 38 10.34 12.17 -5.18
N ALA A 39 9.44 11.21 -5.01
CA ALA A 39 8.63 10.66 -6.11
C ALA A 39 7.62 11.69 -6.67
N TYR A 40 7.47 12.83 -5.99
CA TYR A 40 6.58 13.91 -6.36
C TYR A 40 7.27 14.92 -7.28
N ALA A 41 6.68 15.19 -8.44
CA ALA A 41 7.04 16.34 -9.24
C ALA A 41 6.74 17.64 -8.47
N PRO A 42 7.43 18.76 -8.75
CA PRO A 42 7.16 20.05 -8.09
C PRO A 42 5.71 20.55 -8.25
N ASN A 43 4.91 19.92 -9.12
CA ASN A 43 3.55 20.32 -9.50
C ASN A 43 2.47 19.39 -8.94
N GLY A 44 2.79 18.52 -7.98
CA GLY A 44 1.79 17.59 -7.41
C GLY A 44 1.50 16.34 -8.24
N GLN A 45 2.16 16.18 -9.39
CA GLN A 45 1.93 15.07 -10.31
C GLN A 45 2.84 13.87 -9.97
N VAL A 46 2.25 12.68 -9.94
CA VAL A 46 2.93 11.40 -9.75
C VAL A 46 3.79 11.10 -10.99
N ARG A 47 5.10 10.89 -10.79
CA ARG A 47 6.02 10.56 -11.89
C ARG A 47 5.93 9.07 -12.23
N ILE A 48 5.14 8.74 -13.25
CA ILE A 48 4.89 7.36 -13.69
C ILE A 48 5.78 7.02 -14.89
N LYS A 49 6.39 5.82 -14.90
CA LYS A 49 7.12 5.30 -16.07
C LYS A 49 6.16 5.05 -17.24
N PRO A 50 6.55 5.34 -18.49
CA PRO A 50 5.67 5.19 -19.65
C PRO A 50 5.18 3.74 -19.86
N GLU A 51 6.03 2.75 -19.54
CA GLU A 51 5.71 1.32 -19.59
C GLU A 51 4.47 0.95 -18.77
N TRP A 52 4.25 1.62 -17.63
CA TRP A 52 3.18 1.30 -16.67
C TRP A 52 1.95 2.18 -16.83
N SER A 53 1.95 3.14 -17.77
CA SER A 53 0.84 4.09 -17.94
C SER A 53 -0.48 3.39 -18.29
N LYS A 54 -0.43 2.32 -19.10
CA LYS A 54 -1.62 1.51 -19.46
C LYS A 54 -2.22 0.86 -18.21
N PHE A 55 -1.40 0.17 -17.43
CA PHE A 55 -1.84 -0.52 -16.21
C PHE A 55 -2.36 0.46 -15.16
N TYR A 56 -1.73 1.63 -15.02
CA TYR A 56 -2.18 2.68 -14.12
C TYR A 56 -3.61 3.16 -14.45
N LYS A 57 -3.91 3.42 -15.73
CA LYS A 57 -5.26 3.79 -16.17
C LYS A 57 -6.27 2.68 -15.90
N ASN A 58 -5.91 1.43 -16.20
CA ASN A 58 -6.78 0.28 -15.95
C ASN A 58 -7.09 0.11 -14.45
N LEU A 59 -6.10 0.32 -13.58
CA LEU A 59 -6.29 0.25 -12.12
C LEU A 59 -7.20 1.37 -11.61
N LEU A 60 -7.11 2.58 -12.18
CA LEU A 60 -8.03 3.68 -11.83
C LEU A 60 -9.47 3.38 -12.24
N ASP A 61 -9.69 2.88 -13.46
CA ASP A 61 -11.02 2.47 -13.94
C ASP A 61 -11.62 1.35 -13.08
N LEU A 62 -10.81 0.35 -12.73
CA LEU A 62 -11.24 -0.74 -11.83
C LEU A 62 -11.61 -0.23 -10.44
N ARG A 63 -10.83 0.70 -9.88
CA ARG A 63 -11.11 1.32 -8.58
C ARG A 63 -12.44 2.06 -8.62
N GLU A 64 -12.65 2.89 -9.64
CA GLU A 64 -13.88 3.67 -9.79
C GLU A 64 -15.10 2.77 -9.93
N ARG A 65 -15.00 1.71 -10.74
CA ARG A 65 -16.07 0.72 -10.89
C ARG A 65 -16.43 0.02 -9.57
N LEU A 66 -15.43 -0.47 -8.82
CA LEU A 66 -15.69 -1.14 -7.54
C LEU A 66 -16.27 -0.18 -6.49
N LEU A 67 -15.83 1.08 -6.47
CA LEU A 67 -16.40 2.09 -5.61
C LEU A 67 -17.86 2.38 -5.97
N ASP A 68 -18.17 2.53 -7.25
CA ASP A 68 -19.55 2.74 -7.71
C ASP A 68 -20.45 1.56 -7.32
N GLN A 69 -20.01 0.32 -7.54
CA GLN A 69 -20.70 -0.90 -7.11
C GLN A 69 -20.98 -0.91 -5.60
N MET A 70 -19.98 -0.58 -4.78
CA MET A 70 -20.13 -0.50 -3.32
C MET A 70 -21.13 0.58 -2.90
N THR A 71 -21.11 1.74 -3.57
CA THR A 71 -22.07 2.82 -3.29
C THR A 71 -23.48 2.50 -3.75
N GLY A 72 -23.64 1.75 -4.85
CA GLY A 72 -24.91 1.25 -5.34
C GLY A 72 -25.56 0.30 -4.34
N LEU A 73 -24.82 -0.74 -3.92
CA LEU A 73 -25.28 -1.70 -2.90
C LEU A 73 -25.65 -1.02 -1.58
N ALA A 74 -24.89 -0.01 -1.15
CA ALA A 74 -25.19 0.74 0.07
C ALA A 74 -26.49 1.54 -0.04
N LYS A 75 -26.83 2.06 -1.23
CA LYS A 75 -28.09 2.78 -1.47
C LYS A 75 -29.28 1.83 -1.55
N GLU A 76 -29.16 0.73 -2.29
CA GLU A 76 -30.18 -0.32 -2.37
C GLU A 76 -30.49 -0.87 -0.97
N SER A 77 -29.45 -1.20 -0.20
CA SER A 77 -29.60 -1.67 1.18
C SER A 77 -30.26 -0.64 2.09
N ALA A 78 -30.10 0.67 1.84
CA ALA A 78 -30.73 1.72 2.64
C ALA A 78 -32.20 1.95 2.27
N GLU A 79 -32.56 1.72 1.00
CA GLU A 79 -33.93 1.85 0.49
C GLU A 79 -34.79 0.60 0.79
N GLU A 80 -34.19 -0.60 0.82
CA GLU A 80 -34.88 -1.87 1.07
C GLU A 80 -35.14 -2.20 2.56
N ILE A 81 -34.81 -1.30 3.49
CA ILE A 81 -35.00 -1.56 4.93
C ILE A 81 -36.48 -1.69 5.41
N PRO A 82 -37.57 -1.36 4.68
CA PRO A 82 -38.91 -1.65 5.17
C PRO A 82 -39.45 -2.98 4.60
N GLY A 83 -39.08 -4.12 5.19
CA GLY A 83 -39.86 -5.36 5.00
C GLY A 83 -39.10 -6.66 4.73
N TYR A 84 -38.03 -6.93 5.47
CA TYR A 84 -37.57 -8.32 5.65
C TYR A 84 -38.78 -9.20 6.03
N SER A 85 -38.89 -10.40 5.45
CA SER A 85 -40.13 -11.18 5.58
C SER A 85 -40.43 -11.45 7.05
N LEU A 86 -41.59 -11.00 7.52
CA LEU A 86 -42.07 -11.25 8.89
C LEU A 86 -42.39 -12.74 9.13
N HIS A 87 -42.19 -13.59 8.13
CA HIS A 87 -42.53 -15.00 8.16
C HIS A 87 -41.29 -15.84 8.53
N MET A 88 -41.42 -16.64 9.60
CA MET A 88 -40.33 -17.51 10.10
C MET A 88 -39.81 -18.50 9.04
N ALA A 89 -40.63 -18.82 8.02
CA ALA A 89 -40.25 -19.71 6.92
C ALA A 89 -39.21 -19.09 5.97
N ASP A 90 -39.15 -17.76 5.86
CA ASP A 90 -38.28 -17.06 4.91
C ASP A 90 -36.97 -16.62 5.56
N SER A 91 -36.91 -16.56 6.89
CA SER A 91 -35.77 -16.06 7.68
C SER A 91 -34.43 -16.74 7.35
N GLY A 92 -34.44 -17.98 6.88
CA GLY A 92 -33.24 -18.70 6.45
C GLY A 92 -32.66 -18.19 5.13
N THR A 93 -33.54 -17.98 4.13
CA THR A 93 -33.17 -17.44 2.81
C THR A 93 -32.65 -16.01 2.95
N ASP A 94 -33.46 -15.22 3.62
CA ASP A 94 -33.17 -13.87 4.08
C ASP A 94 -31.76 -13.76 4.71
N ASN A 95 -31.45 -14.63 5.70
CA ASN A 95 -30.13 -14.59 6.35
C ASN A 95 -28.99 -15.01 5.41
N PHE A 96 -29.23 -16.00 4.54
CA PHE A 96 -28.26 -16.41 3.53
C PHE A 96 -27.94 -15.27 2.56
N ASP A 97 -28.95 -14.55 2.07
CA ASP A 97 -28.79 -13.43 1.15
C ASP A 97 -28.01 -12.29 1.81
N ARG A 98 -28.28 -12.00 3.08
CA ARG A 98 -27.49 -11.02 3.86
C ARG A 98 -26.03 -11.45 3.99
N ASP A 99 -25.78 -12.70 4.40
CA ASP A 99 -24.42 -13.20 4.60
C ASP A 99 -23.65 -13.24 3.27
N PHE A 100 -24.32 -13.58 2.16
CA PHE A 100 -23.75 -13.51 0.82
C PHE A 100 -23.39 -12.08 0.41
N ALA A 101 -24.30 -11.12 0.61
CA ALA A 101 -24.06 -9.70 0.31
C ALA A 101 -22.87 -9.14 1.12
N LEU A 102 -22.78 -9.50 2.41
CA LEU A 102 -21.66 -9.12 3.27
C LEU A 102 -20.33 -9.75 2.80
N SER A 103 -20.34 -11.01 2.39
CA SER A 103 -19.15 -11.67 1.84
C SER A 103 -18.69 -11.02 0.54
N LEU A 104 -19.61 -10.61 -0.33
CA LEU A 104 -19.31 -9.91 -1.57
C LEU A 104 -18.67 -8.54 -1.29
N LEU A 105 -19.28 -7.77 -0.38
CA LEU A 105 -18.77 -6.47 0.04
C LEU A 105 -17.36 -6.58 0.65
N SER A 106 -17.12 -7.59 1.47
CA SER A 106 -15.78 -7.86 2.04
C SER A 106 -14.76 -8.16 0.94
N SER A 107 -15.13 -8.92 -0.09
CA SER A 107 -14.26 -9.22 -1.23
C SER A 107 -13.94 -7.97 -2.06
N ASP A 108 -14.92 -7.09 -2.27
CA ASP A 108 -14.73 -5.85 -3.01
C ASP A 108 -13.82 -4.87 -2.27
N GLN A 109 -13.95 -4.76 -0.94
CA GLN A 109 -13.04 -3.97 -0.10
C GLN A 109 -11.60 -4.48 -0.18
N ASP A 110 -11.41 -5.79 -0.11
CA ASP A 110 -10.10 -6.44 -0.31
C ASP A 110 -9.51 -6.10 -1.68
N ALA A 111 -10.33 -6.14 -2.73
CA ALA A 111 -9.90 -5.84 -4.09
C ALA A 111 -9.49 -4.36 -4.23
N ILE A 112 -10.27 -3.44 -3.67
CA ILE A 112 -9.93 -2.00 -3.63
C ILE A 112 -8.60 -1.78 -2.92
N TYR A 113 -8.39 -2.40 -1.76
CA TYR A 113 -7.14 -2.30 -1.02
C TYR A 113 -5.93 -2.75 -1.85
N GLU A 114 -6.05 -3.89 -2.54
CA GLU A 114 -4.99 -4.40 -3.41
C GLU A 114 -4.72 -3.51 -4.62
N ILE A 115 -5.77 -2.91 -5.21
CA ILE A 115 -5.64 -1.94 -6.29
C ILE A 115 -4.91 -0.67 -5.80
N GLU A 116 -5.24 -0.16 -4.61
CA GLU A 116 -4.57 1.01 -4.04
C GLU A 116 -3.10 0.72 -3.69
N GLU A 117 -2.80 -0.47 -3.19
CA GLU A 117 -1.41 -0.89 -2.98
C GLU A 117 -0.65 -1.03 -4.30
N ALA A 118 -1.31 -1.52 -5.37
CA ALA A 118 -0.72 -1.60 -6.70
C ALA A 118 -0.44 -0.21 -7.29
N LEU A 119 -1.36 0.75 -7.12
CA LEU A 119 -1.15 2.15 -7.49
C LEU A 119 0.07 2.71 -6.75
N ARG A 120 0.15 2.55 -5.41
CA ARG A 120 1.31 2.97 -4.61
C ARG A 120 2.63 2.35 -5.08
N ARG A 121 2.62 1.08 -5.50
CA ARG A 121 3.80 0.40 -6.08
C ARG A 121 4.24 1.02 -7.40
N ILE A 122 3.30 1.50 -8.23
CA ILE A 122 3.61 2.24 -9.46
C ILE A 122 4.29 3.56 -9.12
N GLU A 123 3.79 4.31 -8.14
CA GLU A 123 4.39 5.58 -7.70
C GLU A 123 5.81 5.39 -7.14
N LYS A 124 6.01 4.32 -6.38
CA LYS A 124 7.32 3.93 -5.81
C LYS A 124 8.26 3.28 -6.82
N ASN A 125 7.82 3.10 -8.07
CA ASN A 125 8.58 2.43 -9.14
C ASN A 125 8.95 0.96 -8.86
N THR A 126 8.23 0.28 -7.95
CA THR A 126 8.43 -1.13 -7.58
C THR A 126 7.41 -2.08 -8.22
N TYR A 127 6.50 -1.55 -9.03
CA TYR A 127 5.50 -2.34 -9.75
C TYR A 127 6.12 -3.37 -10.70
N GLY A 128 5.51 -4.56 -10.78
CA GLY A 128 5.99 -5.67 -11.59
C GLY A 128 7.08 -6.53 -10.93
N ILE A 129 7.38 -6.31 -9.65
CA ILE A 129 8.32 -7.13 -8.86
C ILE A 129 7.52 -7.89 -7.79
N CYS A 130 7.79 -9.19 -7.67
CA CYS A 130 7.16 -10.07 -6.69
C CYS A 130 7.63 -9.72 -5.28
N GLU A 131 6.70 -9.45 -4.36
CA GLU A 131 7.06 -9.07 -2.98
C GLU A 131 7.67 -10.23 -2.16
N LEU A 132 7.30 -11.47 -2.47
CA LEU A 132 7.80 -12.66 -1.75
C LEU A 132 9.20 -13.08 -2.22
N THR A 133 9.43 -13.07 -3.54
CA THR A 133 10.64 -13.67 -4.15
C THR A 133 11.58 -12.64 -4.77
N GLY A 134 11.15 -11.39 -4.96
CA GLY A 134 11.90 -10.37 -5.69
C GLY A 134 12.01 -10.61 -7.20
N LYS A 135 11.44 -11.70 -7.73
CA LYS A 135 11.44 -12.01 -9.17
C LYS A 135 10.51 -11.05 -9.94
N GLN A 136 10.78 -10.84 -11.23
CA GLN A 136 9.89 -10.07 -12.09
C GLN A 136 8.57 -10.83 -12.34
N ILE A 137 7.45 -10.12 -12.30
CA ILE A 137 6.12 -10.65 -12.60
C ILE A 137 5.93 -10.67 -14.13
N PRO A 138 5.55 -11.80 -14.74
CA PRO A 138 5.38 -11.87 -16.19
C PRO A 138 4.29 -10.92 -16.68
N LYS A 139 4.53 -10.23 -17.80
CA LYS A 139 3.60 -9.23 -18.36
C LYS A 139 2.20 -9.80 -18.63
N ALA A 140 2.11 -11.01 -19.16
CA ALA A 140 0.83 -11.69 -19.41
C ALA A 140 -0.04 -11.80 -18.14
N ARG A 141 0.58 -11.95 -16.97
CA ARG A 141 -0.13 -11.99 -15.69
C ARG A 141 -0.60 -10.60 -15.26
N LEU A 142 0.21 -9.55 -15.46
CA LEU A 142 -0.19 -8.17 -15.18
C LEU A 142 -1.32 -7.70 -16.11
N GLU A 143 -1.38 -8.23 -17.34
CA GLU A 143 -2.47 -7.97 -18.28
C GLU A 143 -3.78 -8.63 -17.85
N ALA A 144 -3.71 -9.85 -17.29
CA ALA A 144 -4.89 -10.54 -16.76
C ALA A 144 -5.33 -9.98 -15.39
N ILE A 145 -4.39 -9.75 -14.48
CA ILE A 145 -4.64 -9.32 -13.09
C ILE A 145 -3.66 -8.18 -12.73
N PRO A 146 -4.03 -6.92 -12.98
CA PRO A 146 -3.11 -5.79 -12.85
C PRO A 146 -2.72 -5.43 -11.40
N TRP A 147 -3.50 -5.82 -10.39
CA TRP A 147 -3.19 -5.53 -8.97
C TRP A 147 -2.32 -6.59 -8.29
N THR A 148 -1.94 -7.66 -9.00
CA THR A 148 -1.22 -8.80 -8.41
C THR A 148 0.11 -8.41 -7.74
N ARG A 149 0.37 -8.97 -6.54
CA ARG A 149 1.61 -8.80 -5.76
C ARG A 149 2.69 -9.82 -6.06
N PHE A 150 2.28 -11.00 -6.52
CA PHE A 150 3.09 -12.20 -6.52
C PHE A 150 3.12 -12.85 -7.90
N THR A 151 4.20 -13.59 -8.16
CA THR A 151 4.27 -14.54 -9.28
C THR A 151 3.37 -15.74 -9.02
N VAL A 152 3.06 -16.51 -10.08
CA VAL A 152 2.24 -17.73 -9.96
C VAL A 152 2.87 -18.72 -8.98
N GLU A 153 4.18 -18.94 -9.07
CA GLU A 153 4.93 -19.82 -8.17
C GLU A 153 4.82 -19.37 -6.71
N ALA A 154 5.03 -18.07 -6.46
CA ALA A 154 4.97 -17.50 -5.11
C ALA A 154 3.56 -17.54 -4.53
N GLN A 155 2.54 -17.29 -5.35
CA GLN A 155 1.15 -17.41 -4.93
C GLN A 155 0.81 -18.86 -4.58
N ALA A 156 1.19 -19.83 -5.43
CA ALA A 156 0.95 -21.25 -5.16
C ALA A 156 1.64 -21.73 -3.87
N GLN A 157 2.83 -21.18 -3.56
CA GLN A 157 3.51 -21.44 -2.30
C GLN A 157 2.73 -20.89 -1.10
N LEU A 158 2.27 -19.64 -1.19
CA LEU A 158 1.50 -18.98 -0.12
C LEU A 158 0.16 -19.69 0.16
N GLU A 159 -0.50 -20.17 -0.90
CA GLU A 159 -1.72 -20.97 -0.82
C GLU A 159 -1.46 -22.32 -0.15
N ARG A 160 -0.35 -22.99 -0.50
CA ARG A 160 0.06 -24.26 0.14
C ARG A 160 0.39 -24.10 1.62
N GLU A 161 1.01 -22.99 1.99
CA GLU A 161 1.38 -22.67 3.38
C GLU A 161 0.18 -22.20 4.22
N GLY A 162 -1.02 -22.07 3.64
CA GLY A 162 -2.25 -21.69 4.34
C GLY A 162 -2.31 -20.21 4.77
N ALA A 163 -1.31 -19.41 4.38
CA ALA A 163 -1.17 -18.01 4.78
C ALA A 163 -2.22 -17.08 4.14
N LEU A 164 -2.99 -17.55 3.15
CA LEU A 164 -4.06 -16.76 2.52
C LEU A 164 -5.30 -16.57 3.41
N ARG A 165 -5.48 -17.36 4.47
CA ARG A 165 -6.73 -17.37 5.26
C ARG A 165 -6.85 -16.21 6.25
N GLN A 166 -5.76 -15.48 6.49
CA GLN A 166 -5.71 -14.39 7.46
C GLN A 166 -5.36 -13.08 6.75
N LYS A 167 -6.22 -12.65 5.83
CA LYS A 167 -6.13 -11.28 5.32
C LYS A 167 -6.47 -10.33 6.45
N ARG A 168 -5.53 -9.43 6.74
CA ARG A 168 -5.69 -8.41 7.77
C ARG A 168 -6.76 -7.44 7.31
N LEU A 169 -8.00 -7.67 7.75
CA LEU A 169 -8.81 -6.53 8.12
C LEU A 169 -8.00 -5.83 9.21
N GLY A 170 -7.46 -4.64 8.91
CA GLY A 170 -6.86 -3.80 9.94
C GLY A 170 -7.87 -3.67 11.07
N SER A 171 -7.38 -3.64 12.33
CA SER A 171 -8.22 -3.62 13.55
C SER A 171 -9.49 -2.81 13.30
N LEU A 172 -10.60 -3.51 13.03
CA LEU A 172 -11.88 -2.89 12.77
C LEU A 172 -12.17 -2.06 14.02
N GLY A 173 -12.33 -0.74 13.84
CA GLY A 173 -12.19 0.25 14.88
C GLY A 173 -12.71 -0.22 16.23
N SER A 174 -11.82 -0.18 17.23
CA SER A 174 -12.22 0.22 18.57
C SER A 174 -13.02 1.49 18.37
N VAL A 175 -14.34 1.36 18.26
CA VAL A 175 -15.21 2.49 18.50
C VAL A 175 -14.90 2.77 19.95
N ASP A 176 -14.14 3.83 20.19
CA ASP A 176 -13.99 4.35 21.53
C ASP A 176 -15.42 4.66 21.95
N ASN A 177 -15.99 3.81 22.80
CA ASN A 177 -17.20 4.10 23.56
C ASN A 177 -16.83 5.19 24.58
N ALA A 178 -16.49 6.37 24.06
CA ALA A 178 -16.41 7.61 24.80
C ALA A 178 -17.84 8.06 25.07
N GLY A 179 -18.50 7.41 26.02
CA GLY A 179 -19.85 7.81 26.42
C GLY A 179 -20.73 6.73 27.04
N ALA A 180 -20.24 5.99 28.05
CA ALA A 180 -21.14 5.43 29.06
C ALA A 180 -20.49 5.65 30.43
N SER A 181 -21.04 6.62 31.12
CA SER A 181 -20.73 7.09 32.46
C SER A 181 -20.64 5.96 33.48
N GLU A 182 -19.70 6.15 34.40
CA GLU A 182 -19.53 5.51 35.70
C GLU A 182 -20.85 4.96 36.26
N ALA A 183 -20.93 3.63 36.35
CA ALA A 183 -21.87 2.97 37.26
C ALA A 183 -21.07 2.63 38.51
N GLU A 184 -21.42 3.30 39.59
CA GLU A 184 -20.99 3.02 40.95
C GLU A 184 -21.40 1.57 41.29
N ASP A 185 -20.43 0.69 41.52
CA ASP A 185 -20.66 -0.64 42.09
C ASP A 185 -20.85 -0.47 43.61
N ASP A 186 -22.11 -0.51 44.06
CA ASP A 186 -22.51 -0.55 45.48
C ASP A 186 -22.82 -2.01 45.89
N GLU A 187 -22.52 -2.32 47.14
CA GLU A 187 -22.25 -3.64 47.73
C GLU A 187 -23.41 -4.68 47.73
N GLU A 188 -23.08 -5.98 47.67
CA GLU A 188 -23.45 -6.91 48.75
C GLU A 188 -22.60 -8.20 48.74
N ALA A 189 -22.06 -8.54 49.91
CA ALA A 189 -21.21 -9.69 50.19
C ALA A 189 -22.04 -10.95 50.51
N GLU A 190 -21.53 -12.15 50.20
CA GLU A 190 -21.68 -13.30 51.10
C GLU A 190 -20.60 -14.39 50.89
N GLU A 191 -19.82 -14.56 51.96
CA GLU A 191 -18.97 -15.66 52.43
C GLU A 191 -18.49 -16.78 51.49
N ARG A 192 -17.16 -16.87 51.36
CA ARG A 192 -16.41 -18.14 51.48
C ARG A 192 -14.93 -17.90 51.74
N THR A 193 -14.57 -17.72 53.01
CA THR A 193 -13.23 -18.04 53.53
C THR A 193 -13.46 -18.87 54.80
N THR A 194 -12.85 -20.03 55.00
CA THR A 194 -11.42 -20.15 55.34
C THR A 194 -10.84 -21.51 54.95
N LYS A 195 -9.55 -21.47 54.61
CA LYS A 195 -8.64 -22.60 54.43
C LYS A 195 -8.19 -23.15 55.79
N GLU A 196 -7.83 -24.43 55.77
CA GLU A 196 -7.11 -25.23 56.76
C GLU A 196 -5.87 -24.55 57.39
N LYS A 197 -5.63 -24.79 58.70
CA LYS A 197 -4.35 -25.16 59.35
C LYS A 197 -4.43 -25.09 60.89
N GLU A 198 -4.39 -26.25 61.55
CA GLU A 198 -3.38 -26.72 62.55
C GLU A 198 -3.90 -27.98 63.25
#